data_AF-X0Y191-F1
#
_entry.id   AF-X0Y191-F1
#
_cell.length_a   1.000
_cell.length_b   1.000
_cell.length_c   1.000
_cell.angle_alpha   90.00
_cell.angle_beta   90.00
_cell.angle_gamma   90.00
#
_symmetry.space_group_name_H-M   'P 1'
#
loop_
_entity.id
_entity.type
_entity.pdbx_description
1 polymer ?
#
loop_
_entity_poly.entity_id
_entity_poly.type
_entity_poly.pdbx_seq_one_letter_code
_entity_poly.pdbx_strand_id
1 'polypeptide(L)'
;MMKVRKLNLKWADINMAELDLTKLISHFAQSNKAEGKSPKTVSWYSEMLLDYVRFLRSTVREAILAELNATSVRGFIIQEQQRELSPYTVQGKVRALKALSSWLFAEGYTSDNLLANLKLPKVPAKLVEPLTDAEVDKLISVQNPLTAVGCRNIAILITLLD
;
A
#
# COMPACT_ATOMS: atom_id res chain seq x y z
N MET A 1 16.69 -2.71 -55.08
CA MET A 1 15.37 -2.45 -54.47
C MET A 1 15.25 -3.31 -53.22
N MET A 2 15.64 -2.80 -52.06
CA MET A 2 15.72 -3.57 -50.81
C MET A 2 14.48 -3.25 -49.97
N LYS A 3 13.49 -4.16 -49.93
CA LYS A 3 12.33 -4.03 -49.04
C LYS A 3 12.79 -4.31 -47.62
N VAL A 4 12.98 -3.24 -46.85
CA VAL A 4 13.12 -3.31 -45.39
C VAL A 4 11.83 -3.92 -44.84
N ARG A 5 11.90 -5.15 -44.33
CA ARG A 5 10.83 -5.75 -43.52
C ARG A 5 10.79 -5.00 -42.19
N LYS A 6 9.95 -3.98 -42.09
CA LYS A 6 9.48 -3.49 -40.78
C LYS A 6 8.61 -4.59 -40.17
N LEU A 7 9.13 -5.33 -39.19
CA LEU A 7 8.30 -6.13 -38.31
C LEU A 7 7.48 -5.15 -37.45
N ASN A 8 6.32 -4.75 -37.97
CA ASN A 8 5.29 -4.08 -37.18
C ASN A 8 4.56 -5.15 -36.35
N LEU A 9 5.20 -5.61 -35.27
CA LEU A 9 4.46 -6.27 -34.18
C LEU A 9 3.80 -5.15 -33.38
N LYS A 10 2.47 -5.10 -33.36
CA LYS A 10 1.75 -4.15 -32.50
C LYS A 10 1.87 -4.68 -31.08
N TRP A 11 2.10 -3.81 -30.10
CA TRP A 11 2.17 -4.22 -28.69
C TRP A 11 0.87 -4.87 -28.19
N ALA A 12 -0.24 -4.64 -28.90
CA ALA A 12 -1.52 -5.33 -28.71
C ALA A 12 -1.47 -6.85 -28.99
N ASP A 13 -0.42 -7.34 -29.66
CA ASP A 13 -0.25 -8.75 -30.01
C ASP A 13 0.47 -9.54 -28.89
N ILE A 14 0.96 -8.87 -27.85
CA ILE A 14 1.45 -9.51 -26.62
C ILE A 14 0.30 -9.52 -25.63
N ASN A 15 -0.04 -10.68 -25.09
CA ASN A 15 -1.15 -10.84 -24.15
C ASN A 15 -0.82 -10.21 -22.78
N MET A 16 -0.78 -8.89 -22.71
CA MET A 16 -0.48 -8.11 -21.49
C MET A 16 -1.43 -8.48 -20.34
N ALA A 17 -2.65 -8.91 -20.66
CA ALA A 17 -3.66 -9.33 -19.70
C ALA A 17 -3.23 -10.56 -18.87
N GLU A 18 -2.37 -11.43 -19.43
CA GLU A 18 -1.85 -12.63 -18.77
C GLU A 18 -0.54 -12.37 -18.00
N LEU A 19 -0.07 -11.12 -17.92
CA LEU A 19 1.13 -10.80 -17.15
C LEU A 19 0.94 -11.11 -15.66
N ASP A 20 1.90 -11.83 -15.09
CA ASP A 20 1.92 -12.18 -13.68
C ASP A 20 2.06 -10.91 -12.80
N LEU A 21 1.09 -10.73 -11.90
CA LEU A 21 1.04 -9.59 -10.97
C LEU A 21 2.24 -9.56 -10.02
N THR A 22 2.80 -10.70 -9.63
CA THR A 22 4.01 -10.76 -8.79
C THR A 22 5.21 -10.15 -9.50
N LYS A 23 5.34 -10.40 -10.82
CA LYS A 23 6.38 -9.77 -11.65
C LYS A 23 6.16 -8.26 -11.75
N LEU A 24 4.93 -7.83 -11.99
CA LEU A 24 4.57 -6.41 -12.05
C LEU A 24 4.81 -5.69 -10.71
N ILE A 25 4.51 -6.34 -9.59
CA ILE A 25 4.80 -5.83 -8.24
C ILE A 25 6.31 -5.68 -8.03
N SER A 26 7.12 -6.64 -8.52
CA SER A 26 8.58 -6.54 -8.47
C SER A 26 9.10 -5.35 -9.28
N HIS A 27 8.58 -5.13 -10.49
CA HIS A 27 8.95 -3.97 -11.31
C HIS A 27 8.54 -2.65 -10.65
N PHE A 28 7.33 -2.59 -10.08
CA PHE A 28 6.87 -1.44 -9.32
C PHE A 28 7.77 -1.16 -8.10
N ALA A 29 8.20 -2.20 -7.38
CA ALA A 29 9.14 -2.06 -6.28
C ALA A 29 10.52 -1.53 -6.73
N GLN A 30 11.01 -1.98 -7.89
CA GLN A 30 12.25 -1.48 -8.49
C GLN A 30 12.14 0.00 -8.90
N SER A 31 11.04 0.38 -9.56
CA SER A 31 10.74 1.78 -9.91
C SER A 31 10.68 2.66 -8.65
N ASN A 32 9.92 2.25 -7.63
CA ASN A 32 9.86 2.97 -6.35
C ASN A 32 11.23 3.16 -5.69
N LYS A 33 12.11 2.15 -5.78
CA LYS A 33 13.48 2.22 -5.24
C LYS A 33 14.34 3.19 -6.06
N ALA A 34 14.23 3.16 -7.39
CA ALA A 34 14.94 4.08 -8.27
C ALA A 34 14.52 5.54 -8.06
N GLU A 35 13.25 5.78 -7.72
CA GLU A 35 12.70 7.08 -7.32
C GLU A 35 13.12 7.55 -5.92
N GLY A 36 13.89 6.75 -5.18
CA GLY A 36 14.39 7.12 -3.85
C GLY A 36 13.37 6.97 -2.71
N LYS A 37 12.29 6.19 -2.90
CA LYS A 37 11.37 5.87 -1.78
C LYS A 37 12.10 5.06 -0.72
N SER A 38 11.76 5.32 0.55
CA SER A 38 12.41 4.63 1.67
C SER A 38 12.22 3.11 1.58
N PRO A 39 13.18 2.29 2.07
CA PRO A 39 13.03 0.83 2.07
C PRO A 39 11.72 0.36 2.73
N LYS A 40 11.30 1.04 3.80
CA LYS A 40 10.04 0.76 4.50
C LYS A 40 8.82 1.02 3.61
N THR A 41 8.83 2.11 2.84
CA THR A 41 7.76 2.43 1.89
C THR A 41 7.65 1.40 0.78
N VAL A 42 8.79 0.96 0.22
CA VAL A 42 8.82 -0.08 -0.84
C VAL A 42 8.31 -1.41 -0.30
N SER A 43 8.76 -1.82 0.90
CA SER A 43 8.29 -3.05 1.56
C SER A 43 6.79 -2.98 1.81
N TRP A 44 6.30 -1.86 2.34
CA TRP A 44 4.88 -1.66 2.62
C TRP A 44 4.02 -1.80 1.36
N TYR A 45 4.38 -1.17 0.24
CA TYR A 45 3.65 -1.36 -1.01
C TYR A 45 3.67 -2.82 -1.47
N SER A 46 4.83 -3.47 -1.43
CA SER A 46 4.98 -4.87 -1.84
C SER A 46 4.12 -5.81 -1.00
N GLU A 47 4.13 -5.64 0.32
CA GLU A 47 3.31 -6.41 1.26
C GLU A 47 1.82 -6.25 0.94
N MET A 48 1.32 -5.02 0.83
CA MET A 48 -0.10 -4.77 0.56
C MET A 48 -0.56 -5.35 -0.79
N LEU A 49 0.30 -5.31 -1.80
CA LEU A 49 0.01 -5.84 -3.13
C LEU A 49 0.10 -7.37 -3.17
N LEU A 50 1.04 -7.97 -2.45
CA LEU A 50 1.13 -9.44 -2.32
C LEU A 50 -0.06 -10.01 -1.54
N ASP A 51 -0.65 -9.25 -0.61
CA ASP A 51 -1.89 -9.65 0.05
C ASP A 51 -3.04 -9.80 -0.95
N TYR A 52 -3.11 -8.93 -1.95
CA TYR A 52 -4.09 -9.05 -3.05
C TYR A 52 -3.81 -10.28 -3.93
N VAL A 53 -2.55 -10.59 -4.21
CA VAL A 53 -2.18 -11.81 -4.93
C VAL A 53 -2.60 -13.06 -4.14
N ARG A 54 -2.39 -13.07 -2.81
CA ARG A 54 -2.86 -14.16 -1.94
C ARG A 54 -4.37 -14.29 -1.95
N PHE A 55 -5.09 -13.16 -1.95
CA PHE A 55 -6.55 -13.13 -2.11
C PHE A 55 -6.99 -13.80 -3.42
N LEU A 56 -6.44 -13.39 -4.57
CA LEU A 56 -6.82 -13.96 -5.87
C LEU A 56 -6.63 -15.49 -5.89
N ARG A 57 -5.46 -15.95 -5.42
CA ARG A 57 -5.13 -17.39 -5.34
C ARG A 57 -6.08 -18.15 -4.41
N SER A 58 -6.51 -17.54 -3.29
CA SER A 58 -7.49 -18.16 -2.39
C SER A 58 -8.88 -18.32 -3.02
N THR A 59 -9.20 -17.53 -4.05
CA THR A 59 -10.45 -17.60 -4.82
C THR A 59 -10.34 -18.44 -6.10
N VAL A 60 -9.27 -19.25 -6.25
CA VAL A 60 -8.98 -20.07 -7.44
C VAL A 60 -8.85 -19.21 -8.72
N ARG A 61 -8.43 -17.95 -8.57
CA ARG A 61 -8.14 -17.06 -9.69
C ARG A 61 -6.65 -16.96 -9.93
N GLU A 62 -6.29 -16.78 -11.18
CA GLU A 62 -4.90 -16.54 -11.56
C GLU A 62 -4.46 -15.14 -11.10
N ALA A 63 -3.20 -15.02 -10.69
CA ALA A 63 -2.63 -13.75 -10.26
C ALA A 63 -2.10 -12.97 -11.47
N ILE A 64 -2.97 -12.67 -12.43
CA ILE A 64 -2.65 -12.00 -13.70
C ILE A 64 -3.21 -10.58 -13.77
N LEU A 65 -2.68 -9.76 -14.67
CA LEU A 65 -3.07 -8.36 -14.82
C LEU A 65 -4.58 -8.17 -15.08
N ALA A 66 -5.22 -9.08 -15.82
CA ALA A 66 -6.67 -9.05 -16.06
C ALA A 66 -7.52 -9.05 -14.77
N GLU A 67 -7.01 -9.65 -13.69
CA GLU A 67 -7.67 -9.68 -12.39
C GLU A 67 -7.50 -8.38 -11.60
N LEU A 68 -6.69 -7.42 -12.05
CA LEU A 68 -6.61 -6.09 -11.43
C LEU A 68 -7.74 -5.19 -11.92
N ASN A 69 -8.97 -5.45 -11.49
CA ASN A 69 -10.15 -4.67 -11.87
C ASN A 69 -11.02 -4.31 -10.66
N ALA A 70 -11.94 -3.38 -10.85
CA ALA A 70 -12.79 -2.87 -9.76
C ALA A 70 -13.66 -3.95 -9.09
N THR A 71 -14.05 -5.00 -9.82
CA THR A 71 -14.85 -6.10 -9.27
C THR A 71 -14.01 -6.98 -8.34
N SER A 72 -12.85 -7.44 -8.81
CA SER A 72 -11.94 -8.26 -8.01
C SER A 72 -11.41 -7.50 -6.78
N VAL A 73 -11.12 -6.20 -6.91
CA VAL A 73 -10.71 -5.37 -5.76
C VAL A 73 -11.83 -5.14 -4.76
N ARG A 74 -13.10 -5.03 -5.19
CA ARG A 74 -14.24 -4.99 -4.24
C ARG A 74 -14.39 -6.29 -3.47
N GLY A 75 -14.20 -7.44 -4.12
CA GLY A 75 -14.15 -8.74 -3.46
C GLY A 75 -13.05 -8.80 -2.38
N PHE A 76 -11.86 -8.30 -2.71
CA PHE A 76 -10.76 -8.20 -1.76
C PHE A 76 -11.09 -7.31 -0.55
N ILE A 77 -11.71 -6.15 -0.78
CA ILE A 77 -12.14 -5.25 0.30
C ILE A 77 -13.09 -5.97 1.26
N ILE A 78 -14.08 -6.70 0.74
CA ILE A 78 -15.06 -7.44 1.55
C ILE A 78 -14.36 -8.51 2.39
N GLN A 79 -13.44 -9.28 1.81
CA GLN A 79 -12.68 -10.28 2.56
C GLN A 79 -11.83 -9.64 3.67
N GLU A 80 -11.11 -8.56 3.37
CA GLU A 80 -10.26 -7.91 4.36
C GLU A 80 -11.07 -7.29 5.50
N GLN A 81 -12.30 -6.84 5.23
CA GLN A 81 -13.24 -6.40 6.26
C GLN A 81 -13.76 -7.56 7.14
N GLN A 82 -13.98 -8.73 6.56
CA GLN A 82 -14.38 -9.94 7.30
C GLN A 82 -13.26 -10.48 8.19
N ARG A 83 -12.00 -10.17 7.89
CA ARG A 83 -10.82 -10.53 8.71
C ARG A 83 -10.63 -9.63 9.94
N GLU A 84 -11.60 -8.78 10.26
CA GLU A 84 -11.57 -7.82 11.39
C GLU A 84 -10.35 -6.89 11.40
N LEU A 85 -9.76 -6.63 10.23
CA LEU A 85 -8.69 -5.65 10.10
C LEU A 85 -9.24 -4.24 10.33
N SER A 86 -8.38 -3.35 10.86
CA SER A 86 -8.77 -1.96 11.04
C SER A 86 -9.21 -1.33 9.70
N PRO A 87 -10.24 -0.48 9.67
CA PRO A 87 -10.65 0.21 8.45
C PRO A 87 -9.50 0.99 7.78
N TYR A 88 -8.56 1.53 8.57
CA TYR A 88 -7.34 2.18 8.08
C TYR A 88 -6.44 1.21 7.30
N THR A 89 -6.26 -0.01 7.80
CA THR A 89 -5.47 -1.05 7.14
C THR A 89 -6.08 -1.42 5.79
N VAL A 90 -7.41 -1.66 5.75
CA VAL A 90 -8.12 -1.98 4.51
C VAL A 90 -7.99 -0.83 3.50
N GLN A 91 -8.17 0.42 3.95
CA GLN A 91 -8.00 1.58 3.09
C GLN A 91 -6.56 1.70 2.56
N GLY A 92 -5.55 1.44 3.39
CA GLY A 92 -4.13 1.43 2.99
C GLY A 92 -3.85 0.42 1.87
N LYS A 93 -4.41 -0.78 1.97
CA LYS A 93 -4.32 -1.82 0.92
C LYS A 93 -4.92 -1.35 -0.40
N VAL A 94 -6.09 -0.72 -0.37
CA VAL A 94 -6.73 -0.17 -1.58
C VAL A 94 -5.91 0.97 -2.17
N ARG A 95 -5.28 1.82 -1.34
CA ARG A 95 -4.36 2.87 -1.81
C ARG A 95 -3.14 2.28 -2.52
N ALA A 96 -2.57 1.19 -2.00
CA ALA A 96 -1.48 0.47 -2.67
C ALA A 96 -1.89 -0.05 -4.06
N LEU A 97 -3.07 -0.67 -4.17
CA LEU A 97 -3.62 -1.15 -5.44
C LEU A 97 -3.85 0.00 -6.45
N LYS A 98 -4.41 1.12 -6.00
CA LYS A 98 -4.58 2.31 -6.86
C LYS A 98 -3.23 2.89 -7.31
N ALA A 99 -2.21 2.87 -6.46
CA ALA A 99 -0.86 3.32 -6.82
C ALA A 99 -0.25 2.41 -7.89
N LEU A 100 -0.34 1.08 -7.74
CA LEU A 100 0.11 0.13 -8.76
C LEU A 100 -0.64 0.36 -10.08
N SER A 101 -1.97 0.48 -10.05
CA SER A 101 -2.80 0.74 -11.24
C SER A 101 -2.43 2.04 -11.96
N SER A 102 -2.05 3.08 -11.20
CA SER A 102 -1.62 4.36 -11.77
C SER A 102 -0.23 4.23 -12.41
N TRP A 103 0.69 3.51 -11.76
CA TRP A 103 2.02 3.24 -12.28
C TRP A 103 1.97 2.37 -13.55
N LEU A 104 1.15 1.31 -13.57
CA LEU A 104 0.97 0.45 -14.75
C LEU A 104 0.49 1.24 -15.98
N PHE A 105 -0.42 2.18 -15.77
CA PHE A 105 -0.87 3.09 -16.83
C PHE A 105 0.25 4.02 -17.30
N ALA A 106 1.01 4.62 -16.37
CA ALA A 106 2.11 5.52 -16.70
C ALA A 106 3.25 4.84 -17.49
N GLU A 107 3.54 3.58 -17.18
CA GLU A 107 4.55 2.75 -17.86
C GLU A 107 4.02 2.07 -19.14
N GLY A 108 2.73 2.26 -19.49
CA GLY A 108 2.13 1.73 -20.71
C GLY A 108 1.78 0.23 -20.67
N TYR A 109 1.72 -0.38 -19.49
CA TYR A 109 1.21 -1.76 -19.33
C TYR A 109 -0.30 -1.86 -19.56
N THR A 110 -1.03 -0.77 -19.36
CA THR A 110 -2.48 -0.68 -19.55
C THR A 110 -2.86 0.55 -20.37
N SER A 111 -3.95 0.48 -21.14
CA SER A 111 -4.46 1.63 -21.90
C SER A 111 -5.04 2.72 -21.01
N ASP A 112 -5.49 2.34 -19.81
CA ASP A 112 -6.17 3.21 -18.85
C ASP A 112 -5.76 2.86 -17.42
N ASN A 113 -6.00 3.78 -16.48
CA ASN A 113 -5.85 3.52 -15.06
C ASN A 113 -7.06 2.73 -14.52
N LEU A 114 -6.90 1.41 -14.42
CA LEU A 114 -7.94 0.42 -14.11
C LEU A 114 -8.73 0.71 -12.81
N LEU A 115 -8.10 1.36 -11.83
CA LEU A 115 -8.68 1.64 -10.52
C LEU A 115 -8.91 3.12 -10.25
N ALA A 116 -8.80 4.01 -11.25
CA ALA A 116 -8.95 5.46 -11.08
C ALA A 116 -10.26 5.81 -10.34
N ASN A 117 -11.38 5.25 -10.80
CA ASN A 117 -12.73 5.52 -10.28
C ASN A 117 -13.13 4.66 -9.07
N LEU A 118 -12.26 3.76 -8.60
CA LEU A 118 -12.55 2.96 -7.41
C LEU A 118 -12.54 3.85 -6.16
N LYS A 119 -13.69 3.90 -5.47
CA LYS A 119 -13.85 4.62 -4.19
C LYS A 119 -13.12 3.87 -3.07
N LEU A 120 -12.47 4.64 -2.19
CA LEU A 120 -11.83 4.09 -1.00
C LEU A 120 -12.88 3.66 0.03
N PRO A 121 -12.62 2.58 0.81
CA PRO A 121 -13.42 2.25 1.97
C PRO A 121 -13.49 3.43 2.94
N LYS A 122 -14.68 3.64 3.53
CA LYS A 122 -14.87 4.66 4.57
C LYS A 122 -14.13 4.23 5.83
N VAL A 123 -13.48 5.19 6.46
CA VAL A 123 -12.72 4.99 7.68
C VAL A 123 -13.28 5.93 8.75
N PRO A 124 -13.58 5.45 9.97
CA PRO A 124 -14.01 6.32 11.06
C PRO A 124 -12.94 7.36 11.36
N ALA A 125 -13.34 8.62 11.56
CA ALA A 125 -12.44 9.63 12.08
C ALA A 125 -11.99 9.20 13.48
N LYS A 126 -10.69 8.93 13.66
CA LYS A 126 -10.14 8.67 14.98
C LYS A 126 -9.84 10.03 15.60
N LEU A 127 -10.67 10.46 16.55
CA LEU A 127 -10.30 11.56 17.43
C LEU A 127 -9.23 11.03 18.38
N VAL A 128 -8.01 11.54 18.28
CA VAL A 128 -6.99 11.31 19.31
C VAL A 128 -7.18 12.42 20.32
N GLU A 129 -7.66 12.08 21.51
CA GLU A 129 -7.77 13.03 22.60
C GLU A 129 -6.36 13.35 23.11
N PRO A 130 -5.98 14.64 23.21
CA PRO A 130 -4.72 15.02 23.83
C PRO A 130 -4.74 14.66 25.31
N LEU A 131 -3.57 14.37 25.87
CA LEU A 131 -3.42 14.22 27.32
C LEU A 131 -3.76 15.55 28.00
N THR A 132 -4.45 15.49 29.13
CA THR A 132 -4.66 16.64 30.02
C THR A 132 -3.41 16.92 30.84
N ASP A 133 -3.25 18.16 31.31
CA ASP A 133 -2.12 18.55 32.18
C ASP A 133 -1.98 17.62 33.39
N ALA A 134 -3.11 17.23 34.00
CA ALA A 134 -3.14 16.30 35.13
C ALA A 134 -2.64 14.89 34.78
N GLU A 135 -2.87 14.43 33.54
CA GLU A 135 -2.34 13.14 33.07
C GLU A 135 -0.85 13.24 32.76
N VAL A 136 -0.38 14.35 32.20
CA VAL A 136 1.05 14.62 31.99
C VAL A 136 1.79 14.66 33.32
N ASP A 137 1.29 15.39 34.31
CA ASP A 137 1.83 15.44 35.67
C ASP A 137 1.89 14.05 36.32
N LYS A 138 0.86 13.23 36.10
CA LYS A 138 0.82 11.86 36.59
C LYS A 138 1.90 10.98 35.93
N LEU A 139 2.15 11.14 34.63
CA LEU A 139 3.21 10.41 33.92
C LEU A 139 4.62 10.80 34.40
N ILE A 140 4.82 12.08 34.71
CA ILE A 140 6.10 12.60 35.23
C ILE A 140 6.32 12.14 36.68
N SER A 141 5.32 12.27 37.55
CA SER A 141 5.44 11.99 38.99
C SER A 141 5.76 10.54 39.34
N VAL A 142 5.43 9.57 38.47
CA VAL A 142 5.78 8.15 38.68
C VAL A 142 7.24 7.82 38.30
N GLN A 143 7.99 8.74 37.69
CA GLN A 143 9.40 8.54 37.35
C GLN A 143 10.29 8.86 38.56
N ASN A 144 11.35 8.06 38.77
CA ASN A 144 12.35 8.35 39.80
C ASN A 144 13.52 9.18 39.22
N PRO A 145 13.62 10.49 39.52
CA PRO A 145 14.66 11.36 38.95
C PRO A 145 16.08 11.00 39.40
N LEU A 146 16.23 10.22 40.49
CA LEU A 146 17.55 9.79 41.00
C LEU A 146 18.11 8.57 40.27
N THR A 147 17.39 8.06 39.27
CA THR A 147 17.86 6.96 38.41
C THR A 147 18.13 7.48 37.01
N ALA A 148 19.14 6.91 36.34
CA ALA A 148 19.44 7.26 34.95
C ALA A 148 18.23 7.08 34.01
N VAL A 149 17.43 6.02 34.24
CA VAL A 149 16.23 5.74 33.46
C VAL A 149 15.13 6.78 33.73
N GLY A 150 14.85 7.09 35.00
CA GLY A 150 13.79 8.03 35.34
C GLY A 150 14.12 9.46 34.91
N CYS A 151 15.35 9.94 35.11
CA CYS A 151 15.77 11.25 34.62
C CYS A 151 15.63 11.35 33.08
N ARG A 152 16.07 10.33 32.33
CA ARG A 152 15.88 10.27 30.87
C ARG A 152 14.40 10.30 30.48
N ASN A 153 13.56 9.50 31.15
CA ASN A 153 12.14 9.42 30.83
C ASN A 153 11.43 10.75 31.10
N ILE A 154 11.75 11.43 32.21
CA ILE A 154 11.24 12.77 32.51
C ILE A 154 11.61 13.75 31.41
N ALA A 155 12.88 13.76 30.98
CA ALA A 155 13.33 14.63 29.90
C ALA A 155 12.57 14.35 28.58
N ILE A 156 12.35 13.08 28.23
CA ILE A 156 11.56 12.70 27.05
C ILE A 156 10.12 13.18 27.19
N LEU A 157 9.47 12.95 28.34
CA LEU A 157 8.07 13.33 28.58
C LEU A 157 7.91 14.84 28.46
N ILE A 158 8.72 15.63 29.16
CA ILE A 158 8.64 17.09 29.10
C ILE A 158 8.94 17.59 27.68
N THR A 159 9.97 17.05 27.01
CA THR A 159 10.31 17.52 25.65
C THR A 159 9.22 17.23 24.60
N LEU A 160 8.46 16.14 24.77
CA LEU A 160 7.45 15.71 23.79
C LEU A 160 6.02 16.16 24.16
N LEU A 161 5.77 16.57 25.40
CA LEU A 161 4.44 16.89 25.94
C LEU A 161 4.32 18.32 26.49
N ASP A 162 5.38 19.13 26.43
CA ASP A 162 5.34 20.60 26.57
C ASP A 162 4.87 21.25 25.25
#